data_AF-A0A256XTE8-F1
#
_entry.id   AF-A0A256XTE8-F1
#
_cell.length_a   1.000
_cell.length_b   1.000
_cell.length_c   1.000
_cell.angle_alpha   90.00
_cell.angle_beta   90.00
_cell.angle_gamma   90.00
#
_symmetry.space_group_name_H-M   'P 1'
#
loop_
_entity.id
_entity.type
_entity.pdbx_description
1 polymer ?
#
loop_
_entity_poly.entity_id
_entity_poly.type
_entity_poly.pdbx_seq_one_letter_code
_entity_poly.pdbx_strand_id
1 'polypeptide(L)'
;MKTLLIKGVSEDLLKELKRLKVELNCRTWAELLEKLVKIGRVGAVIIDEERQREVREGIDELIKLRDVVSSRWKGPSVLEESRRSRRHDD
;
A
#
# COMPACT_ATOMS: atom_id res chain seq x y z
N MET A 1 -30.87 13.61 -6.83
CA MET A 1 -29.84 13.63 -5.78
C MET A 1 -29.90 12.32 -5.01
N LYS A 2 -28.91 11.42 -5.13
CA LYS A 2 -28.85 10.20 -4.31
C LYS A 2 -28.18 10.56 -2.98
N THR A 3 -28.97 10.90 -1.97
CA THR A 3 -28.46 11.00 -0.59
C THR A 3 -28.04 9.60 -0.16
N LEU A 4 -26.75 9.40 0.10
CA LEU A 4 -26.29 8.25 0.89
C LEU A 4 -27.01 8.34 2.23
N LEU A 5 -28.07 7.55 2.37
CA LEU A 5 -28.75 7.36 3.64
C LEU A 5 -27.79 6.53 4.50
N ILE A 6 -27.02 7.21 5.34
CA ILE A 6 -26.24 6.58 6.41
C ILE A 6 -27.26 5.98 7.39
N LYS A 7 -27.76 4.78 7.08
CA LYS A 7 -28.69 4.02 7.91
C LYS A 7 -27.88 3.10 8.82
N GLY A 8 -28.21 3.08 10.11
CA GLY A 8 -27.57 2.21 11.10
C GLY A 8 -26.36 2.81 11.83
N VAL A 9 -26.19 4.13 11.80
CA VAL A 9 -25.14 4.83 12.55
C VAL A 9 -25.73 5.48 13.81
N SER A 10 -25.01 5.39 14.93
CA SER A 10 -25.43 6.00 16.19
C SER A 10 -25.59 7.52 16.05
N GLU A 11 -26.48 8.10 16.85
CA GLU A 11 -26.78 9.52 16.79
C GLU A 11 -25.57 10.39 17.16
N ASP A 12 -24.71 9.89 18.06
CA ASP A 12 -23.47 10.54 18.45
C ASP A 12 -22.46 10.56 17.30
N LEU A 13 -22.29 9.43 16.59
CA LEU A 13 -21.40 9.38 15.43
C LEU A 13 -21.93 10.27 14.28
N LEU A 14 -23.25 10.37 14.11
CA LEU A 14 -23.84 11.31 13.16
C LEU A 14 -23.57 12.78 13.53
N LYS A 15 -23.56 13.13 14.82
CA LYS A 15 -23.19 14.48 15.27
C LYS A 15 -21.74 14.80 14.94
N GLU A 16 -20.82 13.87 15.22
CA GLU A 16 -19.40 14.05 14.90
C GLU A 16 -19.16 14.16 13.39
N LEU A 17 -19.79 13.29 12.59
CA LEU A 17 -19.68 13.34 11.13
C LEU A 17 -20.22 14.65 10.55
N LYS A 18 -21.30 15.21 11.11
CA LYS A 18 -21.82 16.54 10.72
C LYS A 18 -20.83 17.65 11.07
N ARG A 19 -20.22 17.61 12.26
CA ARG A 19 -19.19 18.57 12.67
C ARG A 19 -17.99 18.53 11.73
N LEU A 20 -17.45 17.34 11.46
CA LEU A 20 -16.33 17.14 10.54
C LEU A 20 -16.64 17.59 9.11
N LYS A 21 -17.88 17.42 8.65
CA LYS A 21 -18.32 17.91 7.34
C LYS A 21 -18.12 19.43 7.19
N VAL A 22 -18.41 20.18 8.26
CA VAL A 22 -18.27 21.63 8.30
C VAL A 22 -16.80 22.02 8.43
N GLU A 23 -16.07 21.42 9.37
CA GLU A 23 -14.65 21.71 9.60
C GLU A 23 -13.79 21.45 8.35
N LEU A 24 -14.09 20.39 7.60
CA LEU A 24 -13.35 20.03 6.38
C LEU A 24 -13.91 20.67 5.10
N ASN A 25 -14.91 21.55 5.22
CA ASN A 25 -15.58 22.26 4.12
C ASN A 25 -16.06 21.31 3.00
N CYS A 26 -16.73 20.22 3.36
CA CYS A 26 -17.24 19.23 2.42
C CYS A 26 -18.70 19.53 2.04
N ARG A 27 -19.02 19.61 0.75
CA ARG A 27 -20.39 19.85 0.26
C ARG A 27 -21.24 18.59 0.36
N THR A 28 -20.64 17.44 0.05
CA THR A 28 -21.30 16.14 0.04
C THR A 28 -20.77 15.19 1.10
N TRP A 29 -21.58 14.18 1.48
CA TRP A 29 -21.13 13.10 2.36
C TRP A 29 -20.05 12.23 1.70
N ALA A 30 -20.08 12.09 0.38
CA ALA A 30 -19.06 11.37 -0.38
C ALA A 30 -17.69 12.05 -0.27
N GLU A 31 -17.63 13.39 -0.38
CA GLU A 31 -16.38 14.16 -0.19
C GLU A 31 -15.81 13.98 1.22
N LEU A 32 -16.66 13.99 2.25
CA LEU A 32 -16.21 13.75 3.62
C LEU A 32 -15.62 12.34 3.78
N LEU A 33 -16.32 11.31 3.29
CA LEU A 33 -15.84 9.92 3.35
C LEU A 33 -14.54 9.75 2.57
N GLU A 34 -14.41 10.37 1.40
CA GLU A 34 -13.18 10.35 0.61
C GLU A 34 -12.01 10.97 1.39
N LYS A 35 -12.21 12.13 2.03
CA LYS A 35 -11.19 12.78 2.85
C LYS A 35 -10.82 11.94 4.08
N LEU A 36 -11.79 11.36 4.77
CA LEU A 36 -11.55 10.50 5.94
C LEU A 36 -10.77 9.23 5.55
N VAL A 37 -11.11 8.61 4.42
CA VAL A 37 -10.34 7.46 3.89
C VAL A 37 -8.94 7.88 3.48
N LYS A 38 -8.77 9.06 2.87
CA LYS A 38 -7.43 9.59 2.55
C LYS A 38 -6.61 9.85 3.81
N ILE A 39 -7.18 10.46 4.85
CA ILE A 39 -6.50 10.70 6.13
C ILE A 39 -6.16 9.38 6.83
N GLY A 40 -7.09 8.42 6.87
CA GLY A 40 -6.85 7.08 7.43
C GLY A 40 -5.82 6.27 6.64
N ARG A 41 -5.79 6.41 5.30
CA ARG A 41 -4.75 5.83 4.44
C ARG A 41 -3.42 6.52 4.63
N VAL A 42 -3.38 7.85 4.79
CA VAL A 42 -2.15 8.57 5.13
C VAL A 42 -1.65 8.10 6.50
N GLY A 43 -2.52 7.91 7.48
CA GLY A 43 -2.18 7.27 8.76
C GLY A 43 -1.61 5.85 8.62
N ALA A 44 -2.12 5.05 7.68
CA ALA A 44 -1.62 3.71 7.37
C ALA A 44 -0.41 3.69 6.40
N VAL A 45 -0.12 4.80 5.73
CA VAL A 45 0.98 5.00 4.76
C VAL A 45 2.06 5.93 5.32
N ILE A 46 1.96 6.37 6.57
CA ILE A 46 3.11 6.79 7.36
C ILE A 46 3.85 5.49 7.71
N ILE A 47 4.59 4.97 6.74
CA ILE A 47 5.75 4.13 7.04
C ILE A 47 6.66 5.05 7.83
N ASP A 48 6.89 4.73 9.11
CA ASP A 48 7.83 5.43 9.96
C ASP A 48 9.14 5.70 9.19
N GLU A 49 9.73 6.89 9.34
CA GLU A 49 10.93 7.26 8.58
C GLU A 49 12.09 6.26 8.80
N GLU A 50 12.16 5.63 9.96
CA GLU A 50 13.07 4.52 10.26
C GLU A 50 12.76 3.31 9.39
N ARG A 51 11.49 2.92 9.30
CA ARG A 51 11.06 1.79 8.47
C ARG A 51 11.26 2.05 6.98
N GLN A 52 11.12 3.29 6.51
CA GLN A 52 11.46 3.65 5.13
C GLN A 52 12.95 3.49 4.86
N ARG A 53 13.80 3.88 5.82
CA ARG A 53 15.25 3.72 5.74
C ARG A 53 15.65 2.25 5.71
N GLU A 54 15.11 1.42 6.61
CA GLU A 54 15.35 -0.02 6.64
C GLU A 54 14.99 -0.71 5.32
N VAL A 55 13.81 -0.38 4.76
CA VAL A 55 13.36 -0.95 3.48
C VAL A 55 14.30 -0.52 2.35
N ARG A 56 14.74 0.73 2.33
CA ARG A 56 15.67 1.24 1.31
C ARG A 56 17.04 0.55 1.41
N GLU A 57 17.57 0.42 2.62
CA GLU A 57 18.83 -0.30 2.87
C GLU A 57 18.72 -1.76 2.43
N GLY A 58 17.63 -2.45 2.78
CA GLY A 58 17.38 -3.83 2.35
C GLY A 58 17.26 -3.99 0.83
N ILE A 59 16.66 -3.01 0.13
CA ILE A 59 16.60 -3.01 -1.35
C ILE A 59 18.01 -2.82 -1.94
N ASP A 60 18.82 -1.91 -1.38
CA ASP A 60 20.18 -1.68 -1.85
C ASP A 60 21.07 -2.91 -1.66
N GLU A 61 20.92 -3.62 -0.54
CA GLU A 61 21.61 -4.90 -0.29
C GLU A 61 21.17 -6.00 -1.26
N LEU A 62 19.87 -6.09 -1.56
CA LEU A 62 19.35 -7.05 -2.53
C LEU A 62 19.91 -6.80 -3.94
N ILE A 63 20.04 -5.53 -4.33
CA ILE A 63 20.64 -5.13 -5.61
C ILE A 63 22.12 -5.53 -5.64
N LYS A 64 22.88 -5.25 -4.59
CA LYS A 64 24.29 -5.70 -4.48
C LYS A 64 24.40 -7.22 -4.57
N LEU A 65 23.52 -7.94 -3.87
CA LEU A 65 23.49 -9.40 -3.91
C LEU A 65 23.22 -9.91 -5.32
N ARG A 66 22.26 -9.32 -6.04
CA ARG A 66 21.98 -9.63 -7.45
C ARG A 66 23.24 -9.48 -8.31
N ASP A 67 24.01 -8.41 -8.14
CA ASP A 67 25.20 -8.17 -8.95
C ASP A 67 26.32 -9.17 -8.63
N VAL A 68 26.50 -9.52 -7.36
CA VAL A 68 27.45 -10.57 -6.92
C VAL A 68 27.05 -11.94 -7.45
N VAL A 69 25.76 -12.30 -7.34
CA VAL A 69 25.23 -13.55 -7.87
C VAL A 69 25.41 -13.58 -9.39
N SER A 70 25.05 -12.51 -10.11
CA SER A 70 25.16 -12.45 -11.56
C SER A 70 26.60 -12.55 -12.06
N SER A 71 27.57 -11.97 -11.33
CA SER A 71 28.99 -12.02 -11.70
C SER A 71 29.67 -13.36 -11.36
N ARG A 72 29.22 -14.05 -10.31
CA ARG A 72 29.79 -15.35 -9.89
C ARG A 72 29.08 -16.55 -10.50
N TRP A 73 27.82 -16.39 -10.90
CA TRP A 73 27.05 -17.46 -11.49
C TRP A 73 27.55 -17.76 -12.92
N LYS A 74 28.07 -18.98 -13.10
CA LYS A 74 28.50 -19.50 -14.40
C LYS A 74 27.54 -20.56 -14.98
N GLY A 75 26.41 -20.77 -14.31
CA GLY A 75 25.41 -21.77 -14.69
C GLY A 75 24.38 -21.24 -15.70
N PRO A 76 23.41 -22.08 -16.10
CA PRO A 76 22.29 -21.69 -16.94
C PRO A 76 21.49 -20.56 -16.29
N SER A 77 20.69 -19.84 -17.07
CA SER A 77 19.78 -18.84 -16.48
C SER A 77 18.87 -19.49 -15.44
N VAL A 78 18.40 -18.73 -14.44
CA VAL A 78 17.44 -19.22 -13.42
C VAL A 78 16.21 -19.85 -14.08
N LEU A 79 15.80 -19.34 -15.25
CA LEU A 79 14.70 -19.91 -16.04
C LEU A 79 15.04 -21.28 -16.61
N GLU A 80 16.26 -21.48 -17.13
CA GLU A 80 16.71 -22.77 -17.64
C GLU A 80 16.85 -23.80 -16.52
N GLU A 81 17.43 -23.44 -15.38
CA GLU A 81 17.53 -24.36 -14.23
C GLU A 81 16.13 -24.70 -13.67
N SER A 82 15.21 -23.72 -13.67
CA SER A 82 13.82 -23.96 -13.27
C SER A 82 13.09 -24.88 -14.25
N ARG A 83 13.32 -24.76 -15.56
CA ARG A 83 12.78 -25.68 -16.58
C ARG A 83 13.36 -27.09 -16.44
N ARG A 84 14.68 -27.19 -16.27
CA ARG A 84 15.40 -28.46 -16.05
C ARG A 84 14.90 -29.21 -14.82
N SER A 85 14.76 -28.52 -13.68
CA SER A 85 14.25 -29.13 -12.44
C SER A 85 12.83 -29.69 -12.59
N ARG A 86 12.01 -29.08 -13.47
CA ARG A 86 10.66 -29.52 -13.79
C ARG A 86 10.62 -30.57 -14.91
N ARG A 87 11.77 -30.97 -15.47
CA ARG A 87 11.88 -31.82 -16.67
C ARG A 87 11.12 -31.25 -17.86
N HIS A 88 11.06 -29.92 -17.93
CA HIS A 88 10.56 -29.14 -19.06
C HIS A 88 11.73 -28.77 -20.00
N ASP A 89 12.71 -29.65 -20.11
CA ASP A 89 13.77 -29.57 -21.10
C ASP A 89 13.39 -30.56 -22.22
N ASP A 90 13.19 -30.07 -23.44
CA ASP A 90 13.25 -30.86 -24.68
C ASP A 90 14.72 -31.18 -25.01
#